data_AF-A0A842TNC1-F1
#
_entry.id   AF-A0A842TNC1-F1
#
_cell.length_a   1.000
_cell.length_b   1.000
_cell.length_c   1.000
_cell.angle_alpha   90.00
_cell.angle_beta   90.00
_cell.angle_gamma   90.00
#
_symmetry.space_group_name_H-M   'P 1'
#
loop_
_entity.id
_entity.type
_entity.pdbx_description
1 polymer ?
#
loop_
_entity_poly.entity_id
_entity_poly.type
_entity_poly.pdbx_seq_one_letter_code
_entity_poly.pdbx_strand_id
1 'polypeptide(L)'
;MNNQKNPMQDDIFDNKILCKKCGKQMNKKKISKNGFTIRAMVCSNSKCHSKIIHPIDKQEYEKYIDLKNKEFKVKMRLVGNSYAVSIPKEIVSFMNEQRKMMDEMVKLCFEDFGRLSLKFKELREKTRK
;
A
#
# COMPACT_ATOMS: atom_id res chain seq x y z
N MET A 1 -9.12 -11.47 29.94
CA MET A 1 -10.40 -11.68 29.21
C MET A 1 -10.18 -11.36 27.74
N ASN A 2 -10.58 -12.29 26.87
CA ASN A 2 -10.75 -12.20 25.41
C ASN A 2 -9.49 -12.05 24.55
N ASN A 3 -8.75 -13.15 24.47
CA ASN A 3 -7.86 -13.45 23.36
C ASN A 3 -8.71 -13.95 22.16
N GLN A 4 -9.36 -13.04 21.44
CA GLN A 4 -10.07 -13.39 20.21
C GLN A 4 -9.03 -13.62 19.11
N LYS A 5 -8.64 -14.88 18.91
CA LYS A 5 -7.98 -15.32 17.67
C LYS A 5 -8.99 -15.08 16.54
N ASN A 6 -8.72 -14.08 15.69
CA ASN A 6 -9.50 -13.85 14.47
C ASN A 6 -9.56 -15.15 13.65
N PRO A 7 -10.74 -15.54 13.13
CA PRO A 7 -10.86 -16.74 12.31
C PRO A 7 -9.97 -16.57 11.07
N MET A 8 -9.19 -17.60 10.79
CA MET A 8 -8.38 -17.72 9.58
C MET A 8 -9.35 -17.73 8.39
N GLN A 9 -9.58 -16.58 7.78
CA GLN A 9 -10.45 -16.46 6.61
C GLN A 9 -9.75 -17.09 5.41
N ASP A 10 -10.42 -18.01 4.74
CA ASP A 10 -9.93 -18.65 3.51
C ASP A 10 -9.76 -17.60 2.40
N ASP A 11 -8.56 -17.51 1.82
CA ASP A 11 -8.30 -16.63 0.69
C ASP A 11 -8.82 -17.30 -0.60
N ILE A 12 -9.45 -16.52 -1.48
CA ILE A 12 -9.93 -16.99 -2.79
C ILE A 12 -8.78 -17.66 -3.56
N PHE A 13 -7.55 -17.19 -3.39
CA PHE A 13 -6.37 -17.72 -4.05
C PHE A 13 -5.82 -19.00 -3.43
N ASP A 14 -6.26 -19.44 -2.25
CA ASP A 14 -5.88 -20.74 -1.69
C ASP A 14 -6.48 -21.92 -2.45
N ASN A 15 -7.56 -21.66 -3.19
CA ASN A 15 -8.17 -22.63 -4.07
C ASN A 15 -7.39 -22.80 -5.38
N LYS A 16 -7.51 -23.99 -5.98
CA LYS A 16 -6.99 -24.24 -7.33
C LYS A 16 -7.81 -23.45 -8.36
N ILE A 17 -7.22 -22.38 -8.89
CA ILE A 17 -7.86 -21.53 -9.91
C ILE A 17 -7.39 -21.97 -11.31
N LEU A 18 -8.36 -22.25 -12.18
CA LEU A 18 -8.12 -22.56 -13.58
C LEU A 18 -8.30 -21.31 -14.46
N CYS A 19 -7.47 -21.19 -15.49
CA CYS A 19 -7.56 -20.11 -16.45
C CYS A 19 -8.81 -20.28 -17.34
N LYS A 20 -9.70 -19.27 -17.37
CA LYS A 20 -10.90 -19.28 -18.24
C LYS A 20 -10.59 -19.44 -19.74
N LYS A 21 -9.41 -19.04 -20.21
CA LYS A 21 -9.05 -19.06 -21.64
C LYS A 21 -8.42 -20.38 -22.10
N CYS A 22 -7.73 -21.10 -21.23
CA CYS A 22 -7.00 -22.32 -21.64
C CYS A 22 -7.19 -23.52 -20.70
N GLY A 23 -7.99 -23.39 -19.65
CA GLY A 23 -8.29 -24.46 -18.69
C GLY A 23 -7.12 -24.87 -17.78
N LYS A 24 -5.89 -24.40 -18.04
CA LYS A 24 -4.71 -24.73 -17.23
C LYS A 24 -4.72 -24.03 -15.88
N GLN A 25 -4.12 -24.68 -14.88
CA GLN A 25 -3.96 -24.15 -13.54
C GLN A 25 -3.10 -22.88 -13.53
N MET A 26 -3.54 -21.88 -12.77
CA MET A 26 -2.82 -20.63 -12.57
C MET A 26 -1.92 -20.70 -11.33
N ASN A 27 -0.83 -19.94 -11.34
CA ASN A 27 0.14 -19.89 -10.26
C ASN A 27 0.07 -18.56 -9.51
N LYS A 28 0.20 -18.62 -8.18
CA LYS A 28 0.31 -17.45 -7.31
C LYS A 28 1.59 -16.68 -7.63
N LYS A 29 1.49 -15.38 -7.86
CA LYS A 29 2.63 -14.48 -8.07
C LYS A 29 2.35 -13.14 -7.40
N LYS A 30 3.37 -12.58 -6.74
CA LYS A 30 3.36 -11.19 -6.27
C LYS A 30 3.89 -10.30 -7.40
N ILE A 31 3.12 -9.28 -7.78
CA ILE A 31 3.49 -8.32 -8.82
C ILE A 31 3.70 -6.98 -8.13
N SER A 32 4.85 -6.35 -8.33
CA SER A 32 5.09 -4.97 -7.89
C SER A 32 4.66 -4.00 -8.99
N LYS A 33 3.76 -3.07 -8.66
CA LYS A 33 3.31 -2.00 -9.56
C LYS A 33 3.37 -0.66 -8.83
N ASN A 34 4.19 0.28 -9.30
CA ASN A 34 4.41 1.59 -8.66
C ASN A 34 4.86 1.50 -7.18
N GLY A 35 5.61 0.45 -6.82
CA GLY A 35 6.03 0.20 -5.43
C GLY A 35 4.95 -0.45 -4.56
N PHE A 36 3.74 -0.68 -5.08
CA PHE A 36 2.68 -1.41 -4.40
C PHE A 36 2.74 -2.89 -4.75
N THR A 37 2.77 -3.78 -3.75
CA THR A 37 2.84 -5.24 -3.97
C THR A 37 1.44 -5.82 -4.03
N ILE A 38 1.09 -6.39 -5.18
CA ILE A 38 -0.24 -6.92 -5.47
C ILE A 38 -0.17 -8.44 -5.62
N ARG A 39 -1.10 -9.15 -5.00
CA ARG A 39 -1.25 -10.59 -5.22
C ARG A 39 -2.02 -10.84 -6.51
N ALA A 40 -1.50 -11.74 -7.34
CA ALA A 40 -2.15 -12.13 -8.58
C ALA A 40 -1.96 -13.61 -8.88
N MET A 41 -2.92 -14.18 -9.60
CA MET A 41 -2.79 -15.48 -10.25
C MET A 41 -2.40 -15.25 -11.70
N VAL A 42 -1.34 -15.90 -12.16
CA VAL A 42 -0.85 -15.81 -13.54
C VAL A 42 -0.97 -17.18 -14.20
N CYS A 43 -1.46 -17.21 -15.43
CA CYS A 43 -1.57 -18.46 -16.18
C CYS A 43 -0.17 -18.99 -16.53
N SER A 44 0.06 -20.28 -16.29
CA SER A 44 1.32 -20.97 -16.58
C SER A 44 1.54 -21.25 -18.07
N ASN A 45 0.54 -20.98 -18.91
CA ASN A 45 0.61 -21.28 -20.33
C ASN A 45 1.34 -20.17 -21.09
N SER A 46 2.41 -20.50 -21.83
CA SER A 46 3.17 -19.52 -22.63
C SER A 46 2.36 -18.84 -23.73
N LYS A 47 1.29 -19.48 -24.23
CA LYS A 47 0.36 -18.89 -25.20
C LYS A 47 -0.72 -18.00 -24.54
N CYS A 48 -0.88 -18.05 -23.21
CA CYS A 48 -1.92 -17.33 -22.49
C CYS A 48 -1.35 -16.41 -21.40
N HIS A 49 -1.38 -15.10 -21.64
CA HIS A 49 -0.87 -14.09 -20.70
C HIS A 49 -1.95 -13.56 -19.73
N SER A 50 -2.99 -14.38 -19.45
CA SER A 50 -4.07 -13.96 -18.56
C SER A 50 -3.59 -13.89 -17.11
N LYS A 51 -4.04 -12.85 -16.40
CA LYS A 51 -3.77 -12.63 -14.99
C LYS A 51 -5.04 -12.22 -14.26
N ILE A 52 -5.19 -12.68 -13.03
CA ILE A 52 -6.29 -12.32 -12.14
C ILE A 52 -5.67 -11.66 -10.91
N ILE A 53 -6.05 -10.43 -10.63
CA ILE A 53 -5.58 -9.69 -9.45
C ILE A 53 -6.55 -9.95 -8.31
N HIS A 54 -6.04 -10.04 -7.07
CA HIS A 54 -6.90 -10.20 -5.90
C HIS A 54 -7.86 -9.00 -5.78
N PRO A 55 -9.18 -9.21 -5.60
CA PRO A 55 -10.14 -8.10 -5.59
C PRO A 55 -9.85 -7.02 -4.56
N ILE A 56 -9.44 -7.41 -3.34
CA ILE A 56 -9.11 -6.48 -2.25
C ILE A 56 -7.87 -5.65 -2.63
N ASP A 57 -6.78 -6.29 -3.03
CA ASP A 57 -5.54 -5.62 -3.45
C ASP A 57 -5.77 -4.69 -4.66
N LYS A 58 -6.68 -5.05 -5.57
CA LYS A 58 -7.07 -4.18 -6.68
C LYS A 58 -7.74 -2.90 -6.16
N GLN A 59 -8.69 -3.03 -5.25
CA GLN A 59 -9.40 -1.90 -4.67
C GLN A 59 -8.46 -0.99 -3.87
N GLU A 60 -7.54 -1.56 -3.09
CA GLU A 60 -6.53 -0.79 -2.36
C GLU A 60 -5.56 -0.08 -3.30
N TYR A 61 -5.14 -0.74 -4.37
CA TYR A 61 -4.28 -0.13 -5.38
C TYR A 61 -4.96 1.04 -6.10
N GLU A 62 -6.25 0.94 -6.39
CA GLU A 62 -7.03 2.04 -6.97
C GLU A 62 -7.06 3.24 -6.01
N LYS A 63 -7.38 3.02 -4.72
CA LYS A 63 -7.31 4.08 -3.69
C LYS A 63 -5.92 4.71 -3.58
N TYR A 64 -4.84 3.91 -3.66
CA TYR A 64 -3.47 4.41 -3.65
C TYR A 64 -3.18 5.35 -4.82
N ILE A 65 -3.62 4.96 -6.03
CA ILE A 65 -3.41 5.78 -7.24
C ILE A 65 -4.22 7.08 -7.16
N ASP A 66 -5.47 7.02 -6.70
CA ASP A 66 -6.30 8.19 -6.52
C ASP A 66 -5.66 9.17 -5.54
N LEU A 67 -5.16 8.68 -4.40
CA LEU A 67 -4.44 9.49 -3.42
C LEU A 67 -3.14 10.07 -3.96
N LYS A 68 -2.38 9.28 -4.71
CA LYS A 68 -1.08 9.69 -5.28
C LYS A 68 -1.26 10.81 -6.31
N ASN A 69 -2.33 10.77 -7.09
CA ASN A 69 -2.59 11.75 -8.15
C ASN A 69 -3.38 12.98 -7.65
N LYS A 70 -3.88 12.95 -6.41
CA LYS A 70 -4.67 14.03 -5.83
C LYS A 70 -3.77 15.14 -5.30
N GLU A 71 -4.00 16.36 -5.76
CA GLU A 71 -3.35 17.54 -5.22
C GLU A 71 -4.12 18.08 -4.01
N PHE A 72 -3.43 18.29 -2.90
CA PHE A 72 -4.01 18.85 -1.68
C PHE A 72 -3.52 20.28 -1.46
N LYS A 73 -4.45 21.24 -1.51
CA LYS A 73 -4.16 22.64 -1.16
C LYS A 73 -4.30 22.82 0.34
N VAL A 74 -3.18 23.03 1.02
CA VAL A 74 -3.11 23.21 2.48
C VAL A 74 -2.51 24.57 2.81
N LYS A 75 -2.95 25.16 3.93
CA LYS A 75 -2.43 26.45 4.41
C LYS A 75 -1.29 26.23 5.41
N MET A 76 -0.19 26.95 5.23
CA MET A 76 0.84 27.06 6.24
C MET A 76 0.34 27.92 7.40
N ARG A 77 0.72 27.56 8.62
CA ARG A 77 0.42 28.35 9.83
C ARG A 77 1.71 28.58 10.62
N LEU A 78 1.85 29.78 11.17
CA LEU A 78 2.94 30.08 12.10
C LEU A 78 2.62 29.46 13.48
N VAL A 79 3.58 28.72 14.04
CA VAL A 79 3.49 28.10 15.36
C VAL A 79 4.81 28.35 16.09
N GLY A 80 4.81 29.26 17.07
CA GLY A 80 6.03 29.75 17.70
C GLY A 80 6.98 30.35 16.65
N ASN A 81 8.20 29.82 16.58
CA ASN A 81 9.24 30.27 15.63
C ASN A 81 9.31 29.41 14.35
N SER A 82 8.30 28.59 14.06
CA SER A 82 8.30 27.70 12.89
C SER A 82 6.98 27.73 12.13
N TYR A 83 7.01 27.24 10.89
CA TYR A 83 5.79 26.99 10.12
C TYR A 83 5.35 25.54 10.25
N ALA A 84 4.05 25.34 10.42
CA ALA A 84 3.40 24.05 10.37
C ALA A 84 2.53 23.92 9.12
N VAL A 85 2.51 22.71 8.55
CA VAL A 85 1.59 22.31 7.47
C VAL A 85 0.71 21.18 7.99
N SER A 86 -0.60 21.33 7.85
CA SER A 86 -1.54 20.27 8.21
C SER A 86 -1.56 19.19 7.12
N ILE A 87 -1.30 17.93 7.50
CA ILE A 87 -1.43 16.78 6.60
C ILE A 87 -2.90 16.33 6.59
N PRO A 88 -3.56 16.26 5.41
CA PRO A 88 -4.93 15.78 5.31
C PRO A 88 -5.12 14.38 5.92
N LYS A 89 -6.21 14.19 6.68
CA LYS A 89 -6.53 12.92 7.37
C LYS A 89 -6.57 11.72 6.43
N GLU A 90 -6.97 11.93 5.17
CA GLU A 90 -7.03 10.87 4.15
C GLU A 90 -5.66 10.25 3.88
N ILE A 91 -4.61 11.08 3.79
CA ILE A 91 -3.22 10.61 3.63
C ILE A 91 -2.80 9.80 4.86
N VAL A 92 -3.11 10.31 6.06
CA VAL A 92 -2.77 9.64 7.33
C VAL A 92 -3.52 8.32 7.47
N SER A 93 -4.81 8.26 7.13
CA SER A 93 -5.62 7.03 7.18
C SER A 93 -5.04 5.96 6.26
N PHE A 94 -4.75 6.33 5.00
CA PHE A 94 -4.13 5.41 4.05
C PHE A 94 -2.79 4.89 4.54
N MET A 95 -1.95 5.76 5.10
CA MET A 95 -0.67 5.35 5.68
C MET A 95 -0.83 4.40 6.87
N ASN A 96 -1.83 4.64 7.73
CA ASN A 96 -2.12 3.80 8.88
C ASN A 96 -2.63 2.42 8.49
N GLU A 97 -3.53 2.35 7.52
CA GLU A 97 -4.06 1.10 6.95
C GLU A 97 -2.92 0.24 6.38
N GLN A 98 -1.94 0.87 5.72
CA GLN A 98 -0.84 0.16 5.08
C GLN A 98 0.34 -0.16 6.00
N ARG A 99 0.64 0.67 7.01
CA ARG A 99 1.89 0.58 7.78
C ARG A 99 1.74 0.53 9.31
N LYS A 100 0.55 0.62 9.91
CA LYS A 100 0.36 0.71 11.38
C LYS A 100 1.31 1.75 12.04
N MET A 101 1.59 2.87 11.36
CA MET A 101 2.54 3.88 11.85
C MET A 101 1.80 5.10 12.40
N MET A 102 1.55 5.15 13.70
CA MET A 102 0.97 6.37 14.31
C MET A 102 1.90 7.19 15.20
N ASP A 103 3.12 6.76 15.53
CA ASP A 103 3.92 7.45 16.56
C ASP A 103 5.37 7.82 16.16
N GLU A 104 5.72 7.89 14.88
CA GLU A 104 7.12 8.10 14.48
C GLU A 104 7.48 9.52 14.01
N MET A 105 8.67 9.98 14.45
CA MET A 105 9.34 11.20 14.01
C MET A 105 9.48 11.23 12.47
N VAL A 106 9.11 12.35 11.87
CA VAL A 106 9.25 12.61 10.43
C VAL A 106 10.56 13.34 10.13
N LYS A 107 11.16 13.08 8.96
CA LYS A 107 12.31 13.83 8.46
C LYS A 107 11.85 14.82 7.40
N LEU A 108 12.18 16.09 7.58
CA LEU A 108 11.95 17.14 6.59
C LEU A 108 13.28 17.46 5.89
N CYS A 109 13.28 17.48 4.56
CA CYS A 109 14.45 17.82 3.75
C CYS A 109 14.08 18.88 2.71
N PHE A 110 14.91 19.91 2.58
CA PHE A 110 14.88 20.79 1.42
C PHE A 110 15.60 20.09 0.29
N GLU A 111 14.90 19.81 -0.81
CA GLU A 111 15.46 19.10 -1.96
C GLU A 111 16.00 20.12 -2.96
N ASP A 112 15.13 20.99 -3.46
CA ASP A 112 15.47 22.03 -4.45
C ASP A 112 14.57 23.25 -4.24
N PHE A 113 14.83 24.34 -4.98
CA PHE A 113 13.99 25.53 -4.96
C PHE A 113 12.50 25.19 -5.16
N GLY A 114 11.67 25.58 -4.18
CA GLY A 114 10.24 25.32 -4.18
C GLY A 114 9.82 23.92 -3.75
N ARG A 115 10.75 23.03 -3.38
CA ARG A 115 10.45 21.64 -3.00
C ARG A 115 10.98 21.26 -1.62
N LEU A 116 10.06 21.00 -0.72
CA LEU A 116 10.30 20.33 0.56
C LEU A 116 9.76 18.91 0.49
N SER A 117 10.54 17.93 0.94
CA SER A 117 10.09 16.55 1.10
C SER A 117 9.99 16.16 2.57
N LEU A 118 8.89 15.50 2.90
CA LEU A 118 8.66 14.91 4.21
C LEU A 118 8.71 13.39 4.07
N LYS A 119 9.64 12.76 4.80
CA LYS A 119 9.86 11.31 4.78
C LYS A 119 9.52 10.74 6.14
N PHE A 120 8.53 9.85 6.15
CA PHE A 120 8.19 9.06 7.33
C PHE A 120 9.22 7.95 7.50
N LYS A 121 9.69 7.74 8.74
CA LYS A 121 10.65 6.69 9.05
C LYS A 121 9.96 5.33 8.89
N GLU A 122 10.68 4.35 8.33
CA GLU A 122 10.19 2.97 8.29
C GLU A 122 10.44 2.33 9.65
N LEU A 123 9.41 1.67 10.20
CA LEU A 123 9.56 0.69 11.27
C LEU A 123 10.56 -0.36 10.78
N ARG A 124 11.83 -0.22 11.19
CA ARG A 124 12.78 -1.32 11.07
C ARG A 124 12.19 -2.47 11.88
N GLU A 125 11.78 -3.54 11.21
CA GLU A 125 11.63 -4.82 11.88
C GLU A 125 12.95 -5.08 12.61
N LYS A 126 12.93 -4.98 13.94
CA LYS A 126 14.06 -5.39 14.77
C LYS A 126 14.21 -6.89 14.54
N THR A 127 15.00 -7.28 13.55
CA THR A 127 15.56 -8.63 13.49
C THR A 127 16.48 -8.73 14.70
N ARG A 128 15.95 -9.23 15.81
CA ARG A 128 16.74 -9.68 16.95
C ARG A 128 17.63 -10.80 16.42
N LYS A 129 18.91 -10.48 16.23
CA LYS A 129 19.98 -11.48 16.17
C LYS A 129 20.23 -12.01 17.57
#